data_AF-A0A182WUS5-F1
#
_entry.id   AF-A0A182WUS5-F1
#
_cell.length_a   1.000
_cell.length_b   1.000
_cell.length_c   1.000
_cell.angle_alpha   90.00
_cell.angle_beta   90.00
_cell.angle_gamma   90.00
#
_symmetry.space_group_name_H-M   'P 1'
#
loop_
_entity.id
_entity.type
_entity.pdbx_description
1 polymer ?
#
loop_
_entity_poly.entity_id
_entity_poly.type
_entity_poly.pdbx_seq_one_letter_code
_entity_poly.pdbx_strand_id
1 'polypeptide(L)' 'MKTGSQYFNYKGFFSIVLMAIVDSEGFFMYADVGGKGGISDGDLTQEVIRKDLCGKFSIQYIQKQEE' A
#
# COMPACT_ATOMS: atom_id res chain seq x y z
N MET A 1 -17.94 -6.91 -18.66
CA MET A 1 -17.34 -5.56 -18.58
C MET A 1 -15.84 -5.71 -18.41
N LYS A 2 -15.02 -5.17 -19.32
CA LYS A 2 -13.58 -5.00 -19.12
C LYS A 2 -13.33 -3.52 -18.94
N THR A 3 -13.13 -3.08 -17.70
CA THR A 3 -12.93 -1.66 -17.36
C THR A 3 -11.53 -1.17 -17.72
N GLY A 4 -10.59 -2.09 -18.00
CA GLY A 4 -9.18 -1.76 -18.22
C GLY A 4 -8.46 -1.23 -16.98
N SER A 5 -9.16 -1.10 -15.85
CA SER A 5 -8.64 -0.51 -14.63
C SER A 5 -7.83 -1.53 -13.84
N GLN A 6 -6.65 -1.11 -13.40
CA GLN A 6 -5.80 -1.91 -12.50
C GLN A 6 -6.38 -2.01 -11.08
N TYR A 7 -7.37 -1.18 -10.75
CA TYR A 7 -8.09 -1.25 -9.47
C TYR A 7 -9.26 -2.23 -9.49
N PHE A 8 -9.58 -2.82 -10.65
CA PHE A 8 -10.66 -3.80 -10.75
C PHE A 8 -10.13 -5.19 -10.41
N ASN A 9 -10.59 -5.76 -9.30
CA ASN A 9 -10.12 -7.05 -8.81
C ASN A 9 -10.82 -8.23 -9.50
N TYR A 10 -10.29 -9.43 -9.27
CA TYR A 10 -10.84 -10.66 -9.85
C TYR A 10 -12.26 -11.01 -9.37
N LYS A 11 -12.71 -10.43 -8.25
CA LYS A 11 -14.06 -10.59 -7.71
C LYS A 11 -15.09 -9.66 -8.37
N GLY A 12 -14.66 -8.81 -9.30
CA GLY A 12 -15.55 -7.93 -10.05
C GLY A 12 -15.86 -6.60 -9.37
N PHE A 13 -15.02 -6.17 -8.41
CA PHE A 13 -15.16 -4.90 -7.69
C PHE A 13 -13.95 -4.00 -7.89
N PHE A 14 -14.14 -2.69 -7.77
CA PHE A 14 -13.02 -1.77 -7.62
C PHE A 14 -12.49 -1.84 -6.20
N SER A 15 -11.17 -1.97 -6.04
CA SER A 15 -10.49 -2.13 -4.77
C SER A 15 -9.20 -1.31 -4.75
N ILE A 16 -9.04 -0.56 -3.67
CA ILE A 16 -7.78 0.06 -3.27
C ILE A 16 -7.15 -0.77 -2.16
N VAL A 17 -5.83 -0.86 -2.16
CA VAL A 17 -5.06 -1.59 -1.14
C VAL A 17 -4.41 -0.59 -0.19
N LEU A 18 -4.53 -0.89 1.09
CA LEU A 18 -3.77 -0.30 2.19
C LEU A 18 -2.71 -1.33 2.60
N MET A 19 -1.44 -0.95 2.50
CA MET A 19 -0.32 -1.74 2.99
C MET A 19 0.23 -1.06 4.24
N ALA A 20 0.44 -1.83 5.30
CA ALA A 20 0.97 -1.32 6.55
C ALA A 20 2.10 -2.22 7.07
N ILE A 21 3.18 -1.60 7.54
CA ILE A 21 4.28 -2.27 8.23
C ILE A 21 4.15 -1.95 9.71
N VAL A 22 4.06 -3.01 10.51
CA VAL A 22 3.89 -2.92 11.97
C VAL A 22 5.04 -3.59 12.68
N ASP A 23 5.41 -3.07 13.85
CA ASP A 23 6.33 -3.74 14.76
C ASP A 23 5.61 -4.89 15.49
N SER A 24 6.38 -5.77 16.12
CA SER A 24 5.95 -6.84 17.03
C SER A 24 5.03 -6.36 18.16
N GLU A 25 5.18 -5.11 18.59
CA GLU A 25 4.31 -4.47 19.59
C GLU A 25 2.99 -3.94 18.98
N GLY A 26 2.78 -4.10 17.67
CA GLY A 26 1.58 -3.67 16.96
C GLY A 26 1.57 -2.19 16.57
N PHE A 27 2.68 -1.48 16.72
CA PHE A 27 2.80 -0.08 16.30
C PHE A 27 3.02 0.04 14.80
N PHE A 28 2.27 0.92 14.14
CA PHE A 28 2.43 1.23 12.73
C PHE A 28 3.72 2.02 12.49
N MET A 29 4.67 1.39 11.82
CA MET A 29 5.90 2.05 11.39
C MET A 29 5.70 2.76 10.06
N TYR A 30 4.86 2.21 9.18
CA TYR A 30 4.61 2.75 7.85
C TYR A 30 3.23 2.34 7.34
N ALA A 31 2.61 3.20 6.54
CA ALA A 31 1.41 2.86 5.79
C ALA A 31 1.43 3.54 4.40
N ASP A 32 1.13 2.76 3.35
CA ASP A 32 0.85 3.25 1.99
C ASP A 32 -0.59 2.95 1.61
N VAL A 33 -1.28 3.95 1.05
CA VAL A 33 -2.68 3.84 0.62
C VAL A 33 -2.77 4.11 -0.87
N GLY A 34 -3.57 3.31 -1.56
CA GLY A 34 -3.86 3.52 -2.98
C GLY A 34 -3.16 2.52 -3.90
N GLY A 35 -2.68 1.41 -3.34
CA GLY A 35 -2.26 0.25 -4.12
C GLY A 35 -3.42 -0.30 -4.96
N LYS A 36 -3.09 -0.90 -6.10
CA LYS A 36 -4.08 -1.45 -7.04
C LYS A 36 -4.65 -2.76 -6.52
N GLY A 37 -5.97 -2.90 -6.43
CA GLY A 37 -6.60 -4.14 -5.97
C GLY A 37 -6.48 -5.34 -6.92
N GLY A 38 -5.92 -5.15 -8.13
CA GLY A 38 -5.72 -6.19 -9.13
C GLY A 38 -4.29 -6.75 -9.22
N ILE A 39 -3.34 -6.29 -8.42
CA ILE A 39 -1.93 -6.75 -8.45
C ILE A 39 -1.61 -7.70 -7.29
N SER A 40 -0.54 -8.47 -7.41
CA SER A 40 -0.11 -9.42 -6.37
C SER A 40 0.56 -8.72 -5.19
N ASP A 41 0.59 -9.35 -4.01
CA ASP A 41 1.23 -8.79 -2.81
C ASP A 41 2.74 -8.53 -3.02
N GLY A 42 3.40 -9.39 -3.80
CA GLY A 42 4.82 -9.22 -4.16
C GLY A 42 5.05 -7.97 -5.03
N ASP A 43 4.18 -7.75 -6.02
CA ASP A 43 4.24 -6.55 -6.87
C ASP A 43 3.91 -5.29 -6.07
N LEU A 44 2.95 -5.37 -5.15
CA LEU A 44 2.60 -4.29 -4.22
C LEU A 44 3.80 -3.88 -3.36
N THR A 45 4.50 -4.86 -2.80
CA THR A 45 5.70 -4.64 -1.97
C THR A 45 6.82 -3.99 -2.78
N GLN A 46 7.05 -4.46 -4.02
CA GLN A 46 8.04 -3.87 -4.93
C GLN A 46 7.67 -2.43 -5.32
N GLU A 47 6.38 -2.15 -5.56
CA GLU A 47 5.91 -0.81 -5.88
C GLU A 47 6.17 0.17 -4.74
N VAL A 48 5.89 -0.25 -3.49
CA VAL A 48 6.19 0.55 -2.28
C VAL A 48 7.68 0.83 -2.17
N ILE A 49 8.54 -0.19 -2.23
CA ILE A 49 10.00 -0.03 -2.14
C ILE A 49 10.52 0.90 -3.25
N ARG A 50 9.97 0.81 -4.47
CA ARG A 50 10.36 1.69 -5.59
C ARG A 50 9.96 3.14 -5.36
N LYS A 51 8.79 3.41 -4.75
CA LYS A 51 8.36 4.77 -4.40
C LYS A 51 9.33 5.39 -3.39
N ASP A 52 9.79 4.60 -2.42
CA ASP A 52 10.76 5.03 -1.40
C ASP A 52 12.14 5.33 -2.01
N LEU A 53 12.64 4.43 -2.86
CA LEU A 53 13.92 4.62 -3.59
C LEU A 53 13.93 5.85 -4.50
N CYS A 54 12.78 6.19 -5.08
CA CYS A 54 12.64 7.37 -5.94
C CYS A 54 12.61 8.69 -5.15
N GLY A 55 12.60 8.64 -3.81
CA GLY A 55 12.44 9.82 -2.95
C GLY A 55 11.05 10.46 -3.09
N LYS A 56 10.07 9.73 -3.65
CA LYS A 56 8.72 10.25 -3.89
C LYS A 56 7.86 10.17 -2.63
N PHE A 57 8.16 9.24 -1.75
CA PHE A 57 7.64 9.19 -0.38
C PHE A 57 8.79 8.66 0.47
N SER A 58 9.23 9.41 1.47
CA SER A 58 10.09 8.81 2.49
C SER A 58 9.25 7.76 3.23
N ILE A 59 9.86 6.65 3.65
CA ILE A 59 9.30 5.84 4.73
C ILE A 59 9.16 6.79 5.91
N GLN A 60 7.95 7.32 6.11
CA GLN A 60 7.66 8.17 7.24
C GLN A 60 7.24 7.26 8.37
N TYR A 61 8.06 7.23 9.41
CA TYR A 61 7.66 6.68 10.70
C TYR A 61 6.43 7.43 11.16
N ILE A 62 5.27 6.77 11.17
CA ILE A 62 4.04 7.34 11.70
C ILE A 62 4.29 7.61 13.18
N GLN A 63 4.50 8.87 13.53
CA GLN A 63 4.63 9.26 14.93
C GLN A 63 3.27 9.05 15.58
N LYS A 64 3.24 8.25 16.64
CA LYS A 64 2.06 8.08 17.46
C LYS A 64 1.74 9.45 18.09
N GLN A 65 0.70 10.11 17.60
CA GLN A 65 0.12 11.24 18.32
C GLN A 65 -0.52 10.64 19.58
N GLU A 66 0.08 10.86 20.75
CA GLU A 66 -0.65 10.71 22.01
C GLU A 66 -1.65 11.87 22.12
N GLU A 67 -2.86 11.55 22.60
CA GLU A 67 -4.13 12.30 22.51
C GLU A 67 -4.08 13.84 22.40
#